data_AF-A0A077P9Z8-F1
#
_entry.id   AF-A0A077P9Z8-F1
#
_cell.length_a   1.000
_cell.length_b   1.000
_cell.length_c   1.000
_cell.angle_alpha   90.00
_cell.angle_beta   90.00
_cell.angle_gamma   90.00
#
_symmetry.space_group_name_H-M   'P 1'
#
loop_
_entity.id
_entity.type
_entity.pdbx_description
1 polymer ?
#
loop_
_entity_poly.entity_id
_entity_poly.type
_entity_poly.pdbx_seq_one_letter_code
_entity_poly.pdbx_strand_id
1 'polypeptide(L)'
;MSDGTVNSPLQEFRKARSADEDERAVASAALNAVKLHLGFEQSPLYARVDLIRSNNGKPIVLEIEICEPSLNLPFSEGSAMLFAQALAKRLIY
;
A
#
# COMPACT_ATOMS: atom_id res chain seq x y z
N MET A 1 8.65 0.72 22.89
CA MET A 1 9.15 0.57 24.28
C MET A 1 10.67 0.76 24.27
N SER A 2 11.33 1.06 25.40
CA SER A 2 12.79 1.33 25.42
C SER A 2 13.65 0.10 25.13
N ASP A 3 13.05 -1.08 25.10
CA ASP A 3 13.64 -2.40 24.83
C ASP A 3 13.53 -2.82 23.35
N GLY A 4 13.02 -1.95 22.47
CA GLY A 4 12.78 -2.29 21.06
C GLY A 4 11.50 -3.08 20.80
N THR A 5 10.71 -3.39 21.83
CA THR A 5 9.40 -4.00 21.65
C THR A 5 8.46 -3.02 20.97
N VAL A 6 7.84 -3.50 19.88
CA VAL A 6 6.83 -2.80 19.10
C VAL A 6 5.47 -3.44 19.34
N ASN A 7 4.41 -2.63 19.30
CA ASN A 7 3.06 -3.18 19.29
C ASN A 7 2.87 -4.00 18.02
N SER A 8 2.08 -5.08 18.10
CA SER A 8 1.52 -5.70 16.91
C SER A 8 0.86 -4.61 16.05
N PRO A 9 1.00 -4.65 14.72
CA PRO A 9 0.50 -3.61 13.83
C PRO A 9 -1.02 -3.70 13.66
N LEU A 10 -1.75 -3.71 14.77
CA LEU A 10 -3.21 -3.73 14.82
C LEU A 10 -3.78 -2.43 14.27
N GLN A 11 -4.97 -2.51 13.70
CA GLN A 11 -5.64 -1.37 13.07
C GLN A 11 -5.83 -0.19 14.03
N GLU A 12 -6.06 -0.44 15.32
CA GLU A 12 -6.25 0.59 16.36
C GLU A 12 -5.02 1.50 16.57
N PHE A 13 -3.82 1.04 16.20
CA PHE A 13 -2.59 1.82 16.29
C PHE A 13 -2.28 2.60 15.01
N ARG A 14 -3.07 2.42 13.95
CA ARG A 14 -2.88 3.14 12.68
C ARG A 14 -3.60 4.48 12.69
N LYS A 15 -3.10 5.40 11.88
CA LYS A 15 -3.67 6.73 11.70
C LYS A 15 -3.70 7.06 10.22
N ALA A 16 -4.68 7.86 9.82
CA ALA A 16 -4.76 8.37 8.46
C ALA A 16 -3.49 9.19 8.15
N ARG A 17 -2.97 9.01 6.94
CA ARG A 17 -1.82 9.74 6.41
C ARG A 17 -2.05 10.04 4.94
N SER A 18 -1.60 11.21 4.52
CA SER A 18 -1.45 11.55 3.11
C SER A 18 0.00 11.36 2.75
N ALA A 19 0.28 10.47 1.79
CA ALA A 19 1.63 10.28 1.29
C ALA A 19 2.14 11.56 0.62
N ASP A 20 3.45 11.81 0.70
CA ASP A 20 4.08 12.86 -0.08
C ASP A 20 4.20 12.47 -1.56
N GLU A 21 4.56 13.42 -2.41
CA GLU A 21 4.73 13.16 -3.85
C GLU A 21 5.85 12.14 -4.13
N ASP A 22 6.95 12.22 -3.40
CA ASP A 22 8.09 11.32 -3.55
C ASP A 22 7.77 9.89 -3.07
N GLU A 23 6.97 9.76 -2.01
CA GLU A 23 6.42 8.49 -1.54
C GLU A 23 5.50 7.86 -2.60
N ARG A 24 4.57 8.63 -3.17
CA ARG A 24 3.71 8.13 -4.27
C ARG A 24 4.51 7.71 -5.49
N ALA A 25 5.59 8.42 -5.82
CA ALA A 25 6.45 8.08 -6.94
C ALA A 25 7.17 6.74 -6.72
N VAL A 26 7.72 6.51 -5.53
CA VAL A 26 8.35 5.22 -5.17
C VAL A 26 7.32 4.09 -5.14
N ALA A 27 6.13 4.32 -4.57
CA ALA A 27 5.06 3.34 -4.56
C ALA A 27 4.62 2.94 -5.99
N SER A 28 4.49 3.92 -6.88
CA SER A 28 4.14 3.68 -8.29
C SER A 28 5.23 2.89 -9.02
N ALA A 29 6.51 3.21 -8.78
CA ALA A 29 7.64 2.47 -9.34
C ALA A 29 7.66 1.01 -8.85
N ALA A 30 7.39 0.79 -7.57
CA ALA A 30 7.31 -0.53 -6.96
C ALA A 30 6.18 -1.38 -7.57
N LEU A 31 4.98 -0.81 -7.76
CA LEU A 31 3.87 -1.52 -8.40
C LEU A 31 4.13 -1.83 -9.88
N ASN A 32 4.80 -0.94 -10.60
CA ASN A 32 5.25 -1.20 -11.98
C ASN A 32 6.27 -2.35 -12.02
N ALA A 33 7.21 -2.39 -11.07
CA ALA A 33 8.15 -3.50 -10.95
C ALA A 33 7.43 -4.83 -10.69
N VAL A 34 6.44 -4.86 -9.79
CA VAL A 34 5.60 -6.05 -9.55
C VAL A 34 4.89 -6.50 -10.83
N LYS A 35 4.22 -5.57 -11.52
CA LYS A 35 3.50 -5.86 -12.77
C LYS A 35 4.43 -6.52 -13.80
N LEU A 36 5.60 -5.92 -14.03
CA LEU A 36 6.57 -6.41 -15.00
C LEU A 36 7.17 -7.75 -14.58
N HIS A 37 7.55 -7.90 -13.31
CA HIS A 37 8.21 -9.10 -12.81
C HIS A 37 7.29 -10.32 -12.79
N LEU A 38 6.01 -10.13 -12.46
CA LEU A 38 5.01 -11.20 -12.42
C LEU A 38 4.26 -11.40 -13.75
N GLY A 39 4.56 -10.59 -14.78
CA GLY A 39 3.92 -10.69 -16.09
C GLY A 39 2.43 -10.37 -16.08
N PHE A 40 1.98 -9.43 -15.24
CA PHE A 40 0.58 -9.03 -15.23
C PHE A 40 0.26 -8.09 -16.41
N GLU A 41 -0.79 -8.39 -17.16
CA GLU A 41 -1.31 -7.53 -18.22
C GLU A 41 -1.71 -6.13 -17.69
N GLN A 42 -2.27 -6.10 -16.50
CA GLN A 42 -2.74 -4.90 -15.80
C GLN A 42 -2.12 -4.82 -14.41
N SER A 43 -2.07 -3.63 -13.82
CA SER A 43 -1.63 -3.48 -12.44
C SER A 43 -2.50 -4.29 -11.47
N PRO A 44 -1.98 -4.71 -10.30
CA PRO A 44 -2.79 -5.33 -9.26
C PRO A 44 -4.02 -4.47 -8.92
N LEU A 45 -5.17 -5.12 -8.70
CA LEU A 45 -6.42 -4.43 -8.37
C LEU A 45 -6.28 -3.63 -7.07
N TYR A 46 -5.47 -4.15 -6.16
CA TYR A 46 -5.10 -3.57 -4.89
C TYR A 46 -3.68 -4.00 -4.52
N ALA A 47 -3.01 -3.19 -3.72
CA ALA A 47 -1.74 -3.49 -3.08
C ALA A 47 -1.53 -2.50 -1.93
N ARG A 48 -0.71 -2.87 -0.94
CA ARG A 48 -0.12 -1.91 0.00
C ARG A 48 1.39 -1.85 -0.25
N VAL A 49 1.93 -0.63 -0.34
CA VAL A 49 3.36 -0.38 -0.41
C VAL A 49 3.74 0.41 0.83
N ASP A 50 4.54 -0.19 1.69
CA ASP A 50 4.98 0.45 2.91
C ASP A 50 6.38 1.02 2.70
N LEU A 51 6.54 2.30 3.07
CA LEU A 51 7.76 3.06 2.84
C LEU A 51 8.36 3.51 4.17
N ILE A 52 9.68 3.55 4.21
CA ILE A 52 10.44 4.19 5.28
C ILE A 52 11.38 5.24 4.68
N ARG A 53 11.83 6.18 5.51
CA ARG A 53 12.82 7.18 5.11
C ARG A 53 14.20 6.63 5.39
N SER A 54 15.05 6.60 4.37
CA SER A 54 16.46 6.23 4.51
C SER A 54 17.26 7.35 5.21
N ASN A 55 18.56 7.11 5.47
CA ASN A 55 19.44 8.06 6.16
C ASN A 55 19.55 9.43 5.47
N ASN A 56 19.28 9.52 4.16
CA ASN A 56 19.29 10.77 3.40
C ASN A 56 17.89 11.39 3.22
N GLY A 57 16.88 10.85 3.91
CA GLY A 57 15.49 11.31 3.84
C GLY A 57 14.72 10.85 2.60
N LYS A 58 15.31 10.09 1.68
CA LYS A 58 14.59 9.55 0.52
C LYS A 58 13.70 8.37 0.94
N PRO A 59 12.47 8.27 0.41
CA PRO A 59 11.60 7.14 0.68
C PRO A 59 12.16 5.89 0.00
N ILE A 60 12.16 4.78 0.72
CA ILE A 60 12.55 3.46 0.23
C ILE A 60 11.47 2.45 0.62
N VAL A 61 11.32 1.41 -0.19
CA VAL A 61 10.36 0.32 0.08
C VAL A 61 10.82 -0.48 1.30
N LEU A 62 9.92 -0.65 2.26
CA LEU A 62 10.07 -1.60 3.37
C LEU A 62 9.43 -2.95 3.00
N GLU A 63 8.17 -2.93 2.56
CA GLU A 63 7.44 -4.11 2.13
C GLU A 63 6.40 -3.77 1.05
N ILE A 64 5.95 -4.81 0.33
CA ILE A 64 4.84 -4.75 -0.61
C ILE A 64 3.94 -5.97 -0.37
N GLU A 65 2.67 -5.73 -0.10
CA GLU A 65 1.65 -6.77 0.04
C GLU A 65 0.66 -6.70 -1.13
N ILE A 66 0.58 -7.77 -1.92
CA ILE A 66 -0.27 -7.84 -3.14
C ILE A 66 -1.32 -8.96 -3.11
N CYS A 67 -1.30 -9.81 -2.07
CA CYS A 67 -2.18 -10.97 -1.97
C CYS A 67 -3.28 -10.75 -0.91
N GLU A 68 -2.91 -10.47 0.34
CA GLU A 68 -3.87 -10.31 1.44
C GLU A 68 -3.65 -9.04 2.30
N PRO A 69 -3.44 -7.86 1.67
CA PRO A 69 -3.06 -6.68 2.42
C PRO A 69 -4.16 -6.15 3.34
N SER A 70 -3.74 -5.64 4.49
CA SER A 70 -4.56 -4.73 5.28
C SER A 70 -4.62 -3.36 4.59
N LEU A 71 -5.70 -3.06 3.88
CA LEU A 71 -5.85 -1.86 3.02
C LEU A 71 -6.19 -0.56 3.76
N ASN A 72 -6.36 -0.58 5.08
CA ASN A 72 -6.66 0.60 5.89
C ASN A 72 -7.92 1.36 5.42
N LEU A 73 -8.93 0.67 4.88
CA LEU A 73 -10.16 1.28 4.34
C LEU A 73 -10.85 2.28 5.31
N PRO A 74 -10.90 2.03 6.64
CA PRO A 74 -11.50 3.00 7.58
C PRO A 74 -10.77 4.35 7.69
N PHE A 75 -9.55 4.48 7.13
CA PHE A 75 -8.73 5.69 7.23
C PHE A 75 -8.81 6.59 5.98
N SER A 76 -9.61 6.23 4.99
CA SER A 76 -9.83 7.02 3.78
C SER A 76 -11.31 6.99 3.42
N GLU A 77 -11.94 8.17 3.45
CA GLU A 77 -13.36 8.31 3.13
C GLU A 77 -13.67 7.76 1.73
N GLY A 78 -14.72 6.94 1.63
CA GLY A 78 -15.14 6.33 0.36
C GLY A 78 -14.25 5.19 -0.15
N SER A 79 -13.10 4.91 0.46
CA SER A 79 -12.14 3.91 -0.04
C SER A 79 -12.72 2.48 -0.12
N ALA A 80 -13.59 2.09 0.82
CA ALA A 80 -14.27 0.80 0.78
C ALA A 80 -15.16 0.66 -0.48
N MET A 81 -15.85 1.73 -0.87
CA MET A 81 -16.67 1.75 -2.08
C MET A 81 -15.79 1.75 -3.34
N LEU A 82 -14.68 2.51 -3.35
CA LEU A 82 -13.72 2.46 -4.45
C LEU A 82 -13.15 1.06 -4.67
N PHE A 83 -12.83 0.36 -3.58
CA PHE A 83 -12.36 -1.02 -3.63
C PHE A 83 -13.43 -1.97 -4.19
N ALA A 84 -14.67 -1.89 -3.70
CA ALA A 84 -15.79 -2.68 -4.21
C ALA A 84 -16.06 -2.42 -5.71
N GLN A 85 -15.97 -1.18 -6.16
CA GLN A 85 -16.12 -0.83 -7.58
C GLN A 85 -14.98 -1.38 -8.44
N ALA A 86 -13.74 -1.36 -7.95
CA ALA A 86 -12.60 -1.96 -8.64
C ALA A 86 -12.79 -3.47 -8.82
N LEU A 87 -13.28 -4.16 -7.77
CA LEU A 87 -13.66 -5.57 -7.84
C LEU A 87 -14.76 -5.83 -8.86
N ALA A 88 -15.86 -5.06 -8.81
CA ALA A 88 -16.97 -5.19 -9.75
C ALA A 88 -16.51 -5.04 -11.21
N LYS A 89 -15.65 -4.05 -11.51
CA LYS A 89 -15.08 -3.88 -12.85
C LYS A 89 -14.25 -5.06 -13.33
N ARG A 90 -13.63 -5.82 -12.42
CA ARG A 90 -12.83 -7.01 -12.77
C ARG A 90 -13.66 -8.27 -12.97
N LEU A 91 -14.81 -8.36 -12.29
CA LEU A 91 -15.71 -9.50 -12.33
C LEU A 91 -16.77 -9.41 -13.44
N ILE A 92 -17.07 -8.22 -13.95
CA ILE A 92 -18.07 -7.98 -15.01
C ILE A 92 -17.45 -8.12 -16.42
N TYR A 93 -16.38 -8.92 -16.55
CA TYR A 93 -15.82 -9.36 -17.83
C TYR A 93 -15.97 -10.87 -17.98
#